data_AF-A0A3A2ZKF2-F1
#
_entry.id   AF-A0A3A2ZKF2-F1
#
_cell.length_a   1.000
_cell.length_b   1.000
_cell.length_c   1.000
_cell.angle_alpha   90.00
_cell.angle_beta   90.00
_cell.angle_gamma   90.00
#
_symmetry.space_group_name_H-M   'P 1'
#
loop_
_entity.id
_entity.type
_entity.pdbx_description
1 polymer ?
#
loop_
_entity_poly.entity_id
_entity_poly.type
_entity_poly.pdbx_seq_one_letter_code
_entity_poly.pdbx_strand_id
1 'polypeptide(L)'
;MITRRVLTTRQLAVFTSQPPISNGRPFSTSPTRQNAASKSPTQSAKPHTIDPKWLTVMKRRIGKCMTFGLRPDQVQEAGSVLQQLARDWRELIAGSEGYLTDEKRRGHVNNVTYVRYAETARINWSRNLGIHIDPAHKKEWLNILNSTGIGLILKSIKVDYKFPMVWPDKISVYHKLVQNQSSDSTPKSSFELQVMIVSEAHQRPAARCYEDIVTYDYKQGRKTQTLPPFMIDQFKVIWKLQEEAKRKCQQQILDIENRVRLLELGSWDREGAVEDMGSAAKR
;
A
#
# COMPACT_ATOMS: atom_id res chain seq x y z
N MET A 1 62.07 34.28 -5.80
CA MET A 1 62.42 33.20 -6.76
C MET A 1 61.19 32.88 -7.59
N ILE A 2 61.39 32.84 -8.90
CA ILE A 2 60.40 32.77 -9.98
C ILE A 2 60.10 31.30 -10.31
N THR A 3 58.83 30.95 -10.56
CA THR A 3 58.31 30.07 -11.65
C THR A 3 56.91 29.55 -11.28
N ARG A 4 55.96 29.25 -12.16
CA ARG A 4 55.54 29.68 -13.52
C ARG A 4 54.10 29.13 -13.65
N ARG A 5 53.22 29.87 -14.33
CA ARG A 5 51.83 29.51 -14.67
C ARG A 5 51.76 28.25 -15.55
N VAL A 6 50.63 27.53 -15.47
CA VAL A 6 49.84 27.15 -16.66
C VAL A 6 48.34 27.22 -16.31
N LEU A 7 47.61 28.03 -17.09
CA LEU A 7 46.16 28.10 -17.18
C LEU A 7 45.70 27.12 -18.26
N THR A 8 44.63 26.37 -18.02
CA THR A 8 43.92 25.65 -19.09
C THR A 8 42.47 26.12 -19.15
N THR A 9 42.17 26.77 -20.27
CA THR A 9 40.87 27.26 -20.72
C THR A 9 40.10 26.15 -21.43
N ARG A 10 38.75 26.17 -21.33
CA ARG A 10 37.68 25.70 -22.27
C ARG A 10 36.56 25.01 -21.46
N GLN A 11 35.26 25.20 -21.71
CA GLN A 11 34.53 25.91 -22.76
C GLN A 11 33.10 26.15 -22.22
N LEU A 12 32.58 27.36 -22.41
CA LEU A 12 31.17 27.71 -22.17
C LEU A 12 30.33 27.11 -23.31
N ALA A 13 29.36 26.25 -22.96
CA ALA A 13 28.32 25.85 -23.89
C ALA A 13 27.15 26.84 -23.77
N VAL A 14 27.05 27.70 -24.78
CA VAL A 14 25.87 28.51 -25.09
C VAL A 14 24.83 27.58 -25.69
N PHE A 15 23.68 27.42 -25.04
CA PHE A 15 22.49 26.88 -25.70
C PHE A 15 21.45 27.99 -25.82
N THR A 16 21.15 28.27 -27.08
CA THR A 16 20.29 29.31 -27.62
C THR A 16 18.82 29.05 -27.29
N SER A 17 18.13 30.11 -26.86
CA SER A 17 16.69 30.20 -26.73
C SER A 17 16.00 30.51 -28.06
N GLN A 18 14.96 29.77 -28.42
CA GLN A 18 13.88 30.23 -29.29
C GLN A 18 12.53 29.59 -28.87
N PRO A 19 11.41 30.36 -28.84
CA PRO A 19 10.05 29.87 -28.64
C PRO A 19 9.29 29.78 -30.00
N PRO A 20 7.96 29.57 -30.02
CA PRO A 20 7.22 28.33 -29.76
C PRO A 20 6.53 27.82 -31.05
N ILE A 21 6.22 26.51 -31.15
CA ILE A 21 5.29 26.01 -32.19
C ILE A 21 4.11 25.33 -31.52
N SER A 22 2.99 26.06 -31.55
CA SER A 22 1.64 25.59 -31.31
C SER A 22 1.27 24.55 -32.38
N ASN A 23 1.17 23.29 -32.00
CA ASN A 23 0.41 22.31 -32.76
C ASN A 23 -0.83 21.94 -31.93
N GLY A 24 -1.91 22.67 -32.18
CA GLY A 24 -3.24 22.29 -31.71
C GLY A 24 -3.56 20.86 -32.16
N ARG A 25 -3.92 20.00 -31.21
CA ARG A 25 -4.58 18.74 -31.54
C ARG A 25 -5.93 19.09 -32.20
N PRO A 26 -6.21 18.65 -33.44
CA PRO A 26 -7.57 18.71 -33.92
C PRO A 26 -8.43 17.80 -33.04
N PHE A 27 -9.54 18.35 -32.55
CA PHE A 27 -10.60 17.58 -31.92
C PHE A 27 -11.00 16.45 -32.89
N SER A 28 -10.77 15.20 -32.47
CA SER A 28 -11.24 14.03 -33.21
C SER A 28 -12.77 14.00 -33.12
N THR A 29 -13.42 14.48 -34.18
CA THR A 29 -14.84 14.29 -34.40
C THR A 29 -15.06 12.81 -34.70
N SER A 30 -15.58 12.07 -33.72
CA SER A 30 -16.05 10.70 -33.95
C SER A 30 -17.26 10.75 -34.89
N PRO A 31 -17.29 10.01 -36.02
CA PRO A 31 -18.50 9.95 -36.82
C PRO A 31 -19.52 9.08 -36.09
N THR A 32 -20.72 9.63 -35.90
CA THR A 32 -21.91 8.92 -35.44
C THR A 32 -22.28 7.89 -36.50
N ARG A 33 -21.91 6.61 -36.33
CA ARG A 33 -22.47 5.51 -37.13
C ARG A 33 -23.74 5.01 -36.47
N GLN A 34 -24.87 5.38 -37.06
CA GLN A 34 -26.17 4.76 -36.83
C GLN A 34 -26.23 3.35 -37.42
N ASN A 35 -27.12 2.56 -36.82
CA ASN A 35 -27.29 1.12 -36.89
C ASN A 35 -27.38 0.49 -38.29
N ALA A 36 -26.89 -0.74 -38.41
CA ALA A 36 -27.57 -1.79 -39.17
C ALA A 36 -27.26 -3.16 -38.54
N ALA A 37 -28.32 -3.92 -38.27
CA ALA A 37 -28.23 -5.32 -37.89
C ALA A 37 -27.63 -6.13 -39.05
N SER A 38 -26.50 -6.79 -38.80
CA SER A 38 -25.94 -7.79 -39.72
C SER A 38 -25.63 -9.06 -38.96
N LYS A 39 -26.25 -10.13 -39.44
CA LYS A 39 -26.15 -11.53 -39.01
C LYS A 39 -24.70 -11.94 -38.72
N SER A 40 -24.53 -12.64 -37.60
CA SER A 40 -23.29 -13.28 -37.18
C SER A 40 -22.84 -14.36 -38.17
N PRO A 41 -21.55 -14.41 -38.51
CA PRO A 41 -20.83 -15.66 -38.61
C PRO A 41 -20.16 -15.94 -37.26
N THR A 42 -20.28 -17.17 -36.79
CA THR A 42 -19.42 -17.75 -35.76
C THR A 42 -18.00 -17.77 -36.31
N GLN A 43 -17.31 -16.63 -36.28
CA GLN A 43 -15.90 -16.54 -36.64
C GLN A 43 -15.13 -17.23 -35.52
N SER A 44 -14.46 -18.33 -35.84
CA SER A 44 -13.41 -18.88 -34.99
C SER A 44 -12.35 -17.78 -34.81
N ALA A 45 -12.38 -17.14 -33.65
CA ALA A 45 -11.52 -16.01 -33.36
C ALA A 45 -10.07 -16.50 -33.35
N LYS A 46 -9.27 -16.07 -34.32
CA LYS A 46 -7.82 -16.25 -34.27
C LYS A 46 -7.29 -15.58 -33.00
N PRO A 47 -6.23 -16.12 -32.35
CA PRO A 47 -5.57 -15.43 -31.25
C PRO A 47 -5.14 -14.04 -31.74
N HIS A 48 -5.72 -13.00 -31.16
CA HIS A 48 -5.41 -11.61 -31.45
C HIS A 48 -4.70 -11.02 -30.24
N THR A 49 -3.84 -10.02 -30.47
CA THR A 49 -3.24 -9.24 -29.39
C THR A 49 -4.35 -8.63 -28.54
N ILE A 50 -4.31 -8.90 -27.24
CA ILE A 50 -5.33 -8.45 -26.30
C ILE A 50 -5.08 -6.97 -25.98
N ASP A 51 -6.13 -6.14 -26.05
CA ASP A 51 -6.07 -4.73 -25.63
C ASP A 51 -5.74 -4.63 -24.11
N PRO A 52 -4.86 -3.73 -23.64
CA PRO A 52 -4.51 -3.61 -22.21
C PRO A 52 -5.71 -3.36 -21.28
N LYS A 53 -6.83 -2.84 -21.81
CA LYS A 53 -8.09 -2.62 -21.09
C LYS A 53 -9.10 -3.75 -21.29
N TRP A 54 -8.76 -4.83 -22.00
CA TRP A 54 -9.66 -5.94 -22.34
C TRP A 54 -10.44 -6.47 -21.13
N LEU A 55 -9.76 -6.74 -20.00
CA LEU A 55 -10.42 -7.22 -18.78
C LEU A 55 -11.49 -6.23 -18.27
N THR A 56 -11.18 -4.94 -18.31
CA THR A 56 -12.12 -3.87 -17.93
C THR A 56 -13.30 -3.79 -18.90
N VAL A 57 -13.03 -3.91 -20.21
CA VAL A 57 -14.07 -3.90 -21.24
C VAL A 57 -14.99 -5.12 -21.11
N MET A 58 -14.46 -6.32 -20.87
CA MET A 58 -15.27 -7.54 -20.70
C MET A 58 -16.15 -7.45 -19.45
N LYS A 59 -15.59 -7.05 -18.30
CA LYS A 59 -16.37 -6.83 -17.06
C LYS A 59 -17.51 -5.82 -17.29
N ARG A 60 -17.24 -4.72 -18.01
CA ARG A 60 -18.26 -3.72 -18.35
C ARG A 60 -19.33 -4.28 -19.28
N ARG A 61 -18.97 -5.07 -20.29
CA ARG A 61 -19.92 -5.70 -21.23
C ARG A 61 -20.85 -6.67 -20.49
N ILE A 62 -20.31 -7.50 -19.61
CA ILE A 62 -21.10 -8.42 -18.77
C ILE A 62 -22.02 -7.61 -17.85
N GLY A 63 -21.50 -6.58 -17.18
CA GLY A 63 -22.30 -5.67 -16.36
C GLY A 63 -23.47 -5.05 -17.13
N LYS A 64 -23.24 -4.60 -18.38
CA LYS A 64 -24.30 -4.08 -19.25
C LYS A 64 -25.38 -5.12 -19.55
N CYS A 65 -24.99 -6.37 -19.81
CA CYS A 65 -25.94 -7.47 -19.99
C CYS A 65 -26.78 -7.69 -18.73
N MET A 66 -26.15 -7.70 -17.55
CA MET A 66 -26.86 -7.85 -16.27
C MET A 66 -27.85 -6.69 -16.02
N THR A 67 -27.45 -5.44 -16.28
CA THR A 67 -28.33 -4.26 -16.13
C THR A 67 -29.53 -4.30 -17.07
N PHE A 68 -29.38 -4.87 -18.27
CA PHE A 68 -30.48 -5.02 -19.24
C PHE A 68 -31.49 -6.11 -18.87
N GLY A 69 -31.13 -7.00 -17.95
CA GLY A 69 -31.93 -8.17 -17.57
C GLY A 69 -31.47 -9.43 -18.31
N LEU A 70 -31.05 -10.42 -17.54
CA LEU A 70 -30.63 -11.74 -18.02
C LEU A 70 -31.64 -12.80 -17.57
N ARG A 71 -31.87 -13.81 -18.41
CA ARG A 71 -32.61 -15.02 -18.02
C ARG A 71 -31.80 -15.83 -17.00
N PRO A 72 -32.42 -16.72 -16.20
CA PRO A 72 -31.71 -17.50 -15.18
C PRO A 72 -30.49 -18.29 -15.70
N ASP A 73 -30.58 -18.89 -16.89
CA ASP A 73 -29.46 -19.58 -17.57
C ASP A 73 -28.30 -18.63 -17.85
N GLN A 74 -28.61 -17.42 -18.33
CA GLN A 74 -27.61 -16.41 -18.67
C GLN A 74 -26.98 -15.76 -17.42
N VAL A 75 -27.72 -15.68 -16.31
CA VAL A 75 -27.18 -15.21 -15.02
C VAL A 75 -26.12 -16.19 -14.52
N GLN A 76 -26.40 -17.50 -14.59
CA GLN A 76 -25.44 -18.54 -14.24
C GLN A 76 -24.18 -18.46 -15.11
N GLU A 77 -24.35 -18.34 -16.44
CA GLU A 77 -23.23 -18.18 -17.37
C GLU A 77 -22.43 -16.90 -17.11
N ALA A 78 -23.09 -15.76 -16.92
CA ALA A 78 -22.42 -14.51 -16.57
C ALA A 78 -21.63 -14.62 -15.26
N GLY A 79 -22.18 -15.33 -14.27
CA GLY A 79 -21.51 -15.65 -13.01
C GLY A 79 -20.25 -16.50 -13.22
N SER A 80 -20.36 -17.56 -14.02
CA SER A 80 -19.23 -18.44 -14.40
C SER A 80 -18.12 -17.66 -15.09
N VAL A 81 -18.45 -16.85 -16.10
CA VAL A 81 -17.48 -16.00 -16.81
C VAL A 81 -16.83 -14.99 -15.86
N LEU A 82 -17.61 -14.32 -14.99
CA LEU A 82 -17.04 -13.38 -14.01
C LEU A 82 -16.12 -14.08 -13.01
N GLN A 83 -16.44 -15.30 -12.59
CA GLN A 83 -15.60 -16.10 -11.71
C GLN A 83 -14.27 -16.45 -12.39
N GLN A 84 -14.31 -16.88 -13.66
CA GLN A 84 -13.11 -17.13 -14.46
C GLN A 84 -12.27 -15.85 -14.62
N LEU A 85 -12.90 -14.73 -14.98
CA LEU A 85 -12.22 -13.43 -15.10
C LEU A 85 -11.68 -12.91 -13.75
N ALA A 86 -12.23 -13.34 -12.61
CA ALA A 86 -11.71 -12.95 -11.30
C ALA A 86 -10.52 -13.81 -10.89
N ARG A 87 -10.55 -15.11 -11.21
CA ARG A 87 -9.53 -16.08 -10.84
C ARG A 87 -8.31 -16.05 -11.76
N ASP A 88 -8.56 -16.08 -13.07
CA ASP A 88 -7.54 -16.44 -14.07
C ASP A 88 -7.01 -15.23 -14.84
N TRP A 89 -7.44 -14.00 -14.52
CA TRP A 89 -7.08 -12.80 -15.33
C TRP A 89 -5.59 -12.58 -15.54
N ARG A 90 -4.74 -12.99 -14.59
CA ARG A 90 -3.28 -12.86 -14.73
C ARG A 90 -2.74 -13.76 -15.83
N GLU A 91 -3.24 -14.99 -15.88
CA GLU A 91 -2.91 -15.96 -16.92
C GLU A 91 -3.52 -15.56 -18.26
N LEU A 92 -4.77 -15.10 -18.27
CA LEU A 92 -5.42 -14.62 -19.50
C LEU A 92 -4.70 -13.41 -20.10
N ILE A 93 -4.22 -12.46 -19.31
CA ILE A 93 -3.47 -11.30 -19.82
C ILE A 93 -2.02 -11.70 -20.14
N ALA A 94 -1.23 -12.06 -19.12
CA ALA A 94 0.20 -12.27 -19.31
C ALA A 94 0.51 -13.55 -20.09
N GLY A 95 -0.27 -14.62 -19.90
CA GLY A 95 -0.14 -15.84 -20.68
C GLY A 95 -0.47 -15.63 -22.16
N SER A 96 -1.43 -14.75 -22.49
CA SER A 96 -1.70 -14.40 -23.90
C SER A 96 -0.54 -13.68 -24.58
N GLU A 97 0.32 -13.00 -23.81
CA GLU A 97 1.55 -12.38 -24.27
C GLU A 97 2.76 -13.33 -24.23
N GLY A 98 2.57 -14.59 -23.81
CA GLY A 98 3.61 -15.62 -23.77
C GLY A 98 4.41 -15.69 -22.45
N TYR A 99 4.01 -14.95 -21.41
CA TYR A 99 4.65 -15.06 -20.10
C TYR A 99 4.21 -16.35 -19.37
N LEU A 100 5.14 -16.94 -18.62
CA LEU A 100 4.87 -18.15 -17.83
C LEU A 100 4.27 -17.76 -16.48
N THR A 101 2.97 -17.99 -16.30
CA THR A 101 2.17 -17.47 -15.17
C THR A 101 1.95 -18.44 -14.01
N ASP A 102 2.50 -19.66 -14.11
CA ASP A 102 2.39 -20.73 -13.11
C ASP A 102 2.75 -20.21 -11.70
N GLU A 103 1.92 -20.54 -10.73
CA GLU A 103 2.08 -20.14 -9.34
C GLU A 103 3.40 -20.62 -8.73
N LYS A 104 3.91 -21.79 -9.14
CA LYS A 104 5.19 -22.36 -8.69
C LYS A 104 6.40 -21.52 -9.09
N ARG A 105 6.23 -20.59 -10.04
CA ARG A 105 7.28 -19.65 -10.46
C ARG A 105 7.30 -18.37 -9.63
N ARG A 106 6.36 -18.20 -8.69
CA ARG A 106 6.27 -17.04 -7.79
C ARG A 106 7.11 -17.28 -6.54
N GLY A 107 7.78 -16.24 -6.07
CA GLY A 107 8.68 -16.30 -4.92
C GLY A 107 8.14 -15.57 -3.68
N HIS A 108 8.88 -15.70 -2.58
CA HIS A 108 8.67 -14.88 -1.39
C HIS A 108 9.13 -13.42 -1.64
N VAL A 109 8.56 -12.50 -0.88
CA VAL A 109 8.92 -11.09 -0.90
C VAL A 109 10.33 -10.92 -0.35
N ASN A 110 11.20 -10.26 -1.12
CA ASN A 110 12.57 -9.97 -0.69
C ASN A 110 12.59 -9.11 0.58
N ASN A 111 13.45 -9.45 1.53
CA ASN A 111 13.68 -8.75 2.80
C ASN A 111 13.79 -7.22 2.66
N VAL A 112 14.53 -6.71 1.67
CA VAL A 112 14.70 -5.24 1.46
C VAL A 112 13.37 -4.54 1.18
N THR A 113 12.39 -5.25 0.63
CA THR A 113 11.07 -4.70 0.31
C THR A 113 10.32 -4.27 1.58
N TYR A 114 10.52 -4.95 2.71
CA TYR A 114 9.87 -4.57 3.97
C TYR A 114 10.34 -3.20 4.47
N VAL A 115 11.62 -2.86 4.27
CA VAL A 115 12.15 -1.52 4.55
C VAL A 115 11.47 -0.48 3.67
N ARG A 116 11.25 -0.78 2.39
CA ARG A 116 10.53 0.12 1.46
C ARG A 116 9.07 0.33 1.88
N TYR A 117 8.41 -0.72 2.40
CA TYR A 117 7.05 -0.62 2.93
C TYR A 117 7.00 0.28 4.16
N ALA A 118 7.92 0.09 5.11
CA ALA A 118 8.02 0.92 6.31
C ALA A 118 8.27 2.40 5.93
N GLU A 119 9.25 2.67 5.07
CA GLU A 119 9.53 4.03 4.60
C GLU A 119 8.33 4.68 3.90
N THR A 120 7.70 3.99 2.95
CA THR A 120 6.53 4.51 2.22
C THR A 120 5.41 4.88 3.19
N ALA A 121 5.15 4.01 4.17
CA ALA A 121 4.11 4.24 5.16
C ALA A 121 4.49 5.36 6.14
N ARG A 122 5.76 5.53 6.52
CA ARG A 122 6.22 6.68 7.32
C ARG A 122 6.02 8.00 6.58
N ILE A 123 6.38 8.07 5.30
CA ILE A 123 6.17 9.27 4.47
C ILE A 123 4.69 9.63 4.40
N ASN A 124 3.82 8.63 4.16
CA ASN A 124 2.38 8.83 4.12
C ASN A 124 1.82 9.23 5.50
N TRP A 125 2.34 8.64 6.58
CA TRP A 125 1.95 8.97 7.95
C TRP A 125 2.23 10.45 8.25
N SER A 126 3.46 10.91 8.05
CA SER A 126 3.85 12.32 8.25
C SER A 126 3.09 13.28 7.33
N ARG A 127 2.87 12.91 6.06
CA ARG A 127 2.04 13.70 5.14
C ARG A 127 0.60 13.83 5.63
N ASN A 128 0.00 12.73 6.09
CA ASN A 128 -1.38 12.71 6.54
C ASN A 128 -1.57 13.46 7.86
N LEU A 129 -0.54 13.49 8.73
CA LEU A 129 -0.54 14.40 9.88
C LEU A 129 -0.72 15.84 9.41
N GLY A 130 0.10 16.32 8.48
CA GLY A 130 -0.04 17.69 7.96
C GLY A 130 -1.33 17.97 7.19
N ILE A 131 -1.90 17.00 6.48
CA ILE A 131 -3.12 17.22 5.68
C ILE A 131 -4.39 17.16 6.53
N HIS A 132 -4.48 16.19 7.45
CA HIS A 132 -5.74 15.81 8.10
C HIS A 132 -5.78 16.04 9.60
N ILE A 133 -4.63 16.08 10.29
CA ILE A 133 -4.57 16.12 11.76
C ILE A 133 -4.07 17.47 12.27
N ASP A 134 -3.07 18.03 11.60
CA ASP A 134 -2.44 19.31 11.92
C ASP A 134 -2.39 20.24 10.69
N PRO A 135 -3.55 20.68 10.14
CA PRO A 135 -3.56 21.53 8.96
C PRO A 135 -2.85 22.88 9.17
N ALA A 136 -2.79 23.36 10.41
CA ALA A 136 -2.13 24.61 10.78
C ALA A 136 -0.62 24.57 10.48
N HIS A 137 0.03 23.41 10.65
CA HIS A 137 1.45 23.20 10.36
C HIS A 137 1.67 22.32 9.12
N LYS A 138 0.72 22.31 8.19
CA LYS A 138 0.78 21.47 6.98
C LYS A 138 2.07 21.66 6.20
N LYS A 139 2.54 22.90 6.06
CA LYS A 139 3.74 23.23 5.28
C LYS A 139 4.98 22.63 5.95
N GLU A 140 5.06 22.71 7.27
CA GLU A 140 6.12 22.16 8.10
C GLU A 140 6.15 20.63 8.00
N TRP A 141 4.99 19.97 8.13
CA TRP A 141 4.86 18.52 7.94
C TRP A 141 5.23 18.04 6.54
N LEU A 142 4.96 18.82 5.50
CA LEU A 142 5.42 18.50 4.14
C LEU A 142 6.91 18.78 3.96
N ASN A 143 7.44 19.81 4.63
CA ASN A 143 8.85 20.17 4.57
C ASN A 143 9.75 19.14 5.24
N ILE A 144 9.31 18.48 6.32
CA ILE A 144 10.13 17.45 6.96
C ILE A 144 10.40 16.21 6.07
N LEU A 145 9.66 16.09 4.96
CA LEU A 145 9.83 15.03 3.96
C LEU A 145 10.82 15.39 2.85
N ASN A 146 11.32 16.63 2.84
CA ASN A 146 12.28 17.12 1.87
C ASN A 146 13.54 17.65 2.57
N SER A 147 14.52 18.10 1.78
CA SER A 147 15.82 18.59 2.26
C SER A 147 15.93 20.12 2.30
N THR A 148 14.82 20.87 2.31
CA THR A 148 14.84 22.34 2.16
C THR A 148 14.91 23.12 3.49
N GLY A 149 14.77 22.42 4.63
CA GLY A 149 14.76 23.01 5.96
C GLY A 149 15.11 22.00 7.04
N ILE A 150 14.22 21.78 7.99
CA ILE A 150 14.33 20.66 8.92
C ILE A 150 13.72 19.44 8.25
N GLY A 151 14.48 18.35 8.12
CA GLY A 151 14.01 17.09 7.57
C GLY A 151 14.23 15.90 8.51
N LEU A 152 13.55 14.79 8.21
CA LEU A 152 13.73 13.53 8.91
C LEU A 152 14.83 12.69 8.25
N ILE A 153 15.74 12.16 9.07
CA ILE A 153 16.75 11.19 8.65
C ILE A 153 16.54 9.91 9.46
N LEU A 154 16.40 8.78 8.76
CA LEU A 154 16.41 7.46 9.37
C LEU A 154 17.84 7.13 9.83
N LYS A 155 18.08 7.11 11.14
CA LYS A 155 19.39 6.82 11.74
C LYS A 155 19.66 5.32 11.78
N SER A 156 18.65 4.53 12.14
CA SER A 156 18.74 3.07 12.09
C SER A 156 17.36 2.46 11.88
N ILE A 157 17.37 1.25 11.32
CA ILE A 157 16.20 0.40 11.21
C ILE A 157 16.58 -1.04 11.55
N LYS A 158 15.79 -1.66 12.44
CA LYS A 158 15.83 -3.10 12.69
C LYS A 158 14.55 -3.72 12.14
N VAL A 159 14.65 -4.85 11.45
CA VAL A 159 13.49 -5.59 10.93
C VAL A 159 13.48 -7.01 11.49
N ASP A 160 12.41 -7.34 12.20
CA ASP A 160 12.13 -8.71 12.68
C ASP A 160 11.12 -9.37 11.73
N TYR A 161 11.61 -10.25 10.84
CA TYR A 161 10.79 -11.04 9.93
C TYR A 161 10.10 -12.19 10.69
N LYS A 162 8.79 -12.39 10.46
CA LYS A 162 8.00 -13.41 11.16
C LYS A 162 7.71 -14.63 10.29
N PHE A 163 7.53 -14.43 8.98
CA PHE A 163 7.42 -15.51 8.01
C PHE A 163 7.69 -14.98 6.58
N PRO A 164 8.07 -15.85 5.63
CA PRO A 164 8.28 -15.45 4.25
C PRO A 164 6.93 -15.24 3.53
N MET A 165 6.44 -14.00 3.51
CA MET A 165 5.24 -13.62 2.75
C MET A 165 5.47 -13.84 1.25
N VAL A 166 4.50 -14.45 0.55
CA VAL A 166 4.57 -14.75 -0.89
C VAL A 166 3.69 -13.82 -1.70
N TRP A 167 4.04 -13.62 -2.98
CA TRP A 167 3.20 -12.85 -3.90
C TRP A 167 2.17 -13.75 -4.59
N PRO A 168 0.92 -13.28 -4.82
CA PRO A 168 0.37 -11.97 -4.45
C PRO A 168 -0.15 -11.92 -3.02
N ASP A 169 0.06 -10.78 -2.35
CA ASP A 169 -0.57 -10.45 -1.07
C ASP A 169 -0.94 -8.95 -1.06
N LYS A 170 -1.85 -8.59 -0.17
CA LYS A 170 -2.12 -7.20 0.22
C LYS A 170 -1.56 -7.00 1.62
N ILE A 171 -1.00 -5.82 1.88
CA ILE A 171 -0.45 -5.50 3.20
C ILE A 171 -1.06 -4.23 3.75
N SER A 172 -1.14 -4.19 5.08
CA SER A 172 -1.42 -2.99 5.86
C SER A 172 -0.21 -2.67 6.73
N VAL A 173 0.24 -1.41 6.72
CA VAL A 173 1.44 -0.97 7.43
C VAL A 173 1.07 0.12 8.42
N TYR A 174 1.34 -0.14 9.71
CA TYR A 174 0.98 0.75 10.81
C TYR A 174 2.23 1.26 11.51
N HIS A 175 2.20 2.54 11.92
CA HIS A 175 3.26 3.19 12.70
C HIS A 175 2.69 3.62 14.06
N LYS A 176 3.53 3.52 15.09
CA LYS A 176 3.26 4.15 16.39
C LYS A 176 4.52 4.73 17.00
N LEU A 177 4.36 5.77 17.80
CA LEU A 177 5.41 6.29 18.68
C LEU A 177 5.75 5.24 19.76
N VAL A 178 7.03 5.16 20.13
CA VAL A 178 7.53 4.25 21.19
C VAL A 178 7.62 4.92 22.56
N GLN A 179 7.82 6.25 22.58
CA GLN A 179 8.02 7.02 23.82
C GLN A 179 7.10 8.24 23.87
N ASN A 180 6.66 8.58 25.08
CA ASN A 180 5.94 9.82 25.35
C ASN A 180 6.91 11.01 25.31
N GLN A 181 6.59 12.04 24.52
CA GLN A 181 7.37 13.28 24.44
C GLN A 181 7.03 14.28 25.56
N SER A 182 6.17 13.90 26.52
CA SER A 182 5.83 14.72 27.70
C SER A 182 6.70 14.46 28.93
N SER A 183 7.59 13.46 28.93
CA SER A 183 8.45 13.22 30.09
C SER A 183 9.57 14.27 30.16
N ASP A 184 9.98 14.66 31.37
CA ASP A 184 11.10 15.56 31.72
C ASP A 184 12.49 15.10 31.22
N SER A 185 12.53 14.21 30.22
CA SER A 185 13.76 13.81 29.58
C SER A 185 14.34 14.99 28.79
N THR A 186 15.67 15.07 28.80
CA THR A 186 16.49 16.00 28.02
C THR A 186 15.90 16.19 26.61
N PRO A 187 15.83 17.42 26.07
CA PRO A 187 15.39 17.64 24.70
C PRO A 187 16.16 16.73 23.74
N LYS A 188 15.46 15.83 23.07
CA LYS A 188 16.05 14.92 22.08
C LYS A 188 15.73 15.47 20.70
N SER A 189 16.68 15.37 19.79
CA SER A 189 16.45 15.59 18.36
C SER A 189 15.99 14.35 17.62
N SER A 190 15.78 13.25 18.35
CA SER A 190 15.38 11.96 17.82
C SER A 190 14.11 11.43 18.46
N PHE A 191 13.42 10.56 17.73
CA PHE A 191 12.27 9.81 18.19
C PHE A 191 12.25 8.44 17.54
N GLU A 192 11.53 7.52 18.17
CA GLU A 192 11.44 6.13 17.73
C GLU A 192 10.03 5.81 17.24
N LEU A 193 9.95 5.14 16.10
CA LEU A 193 8.73 4.55 15.58
C LEU A 193 8.82 3.03 15.60
N GLN A 194 7.75 2.39 16.05
CA GLN A 194 7.54 0.96 15.82
C GLN A 194 6.57 0.78 14.65
N VAL A 195 6.95 -0.08 13.72
CA VAL A 195 6.19 -0.39 12.52
C VAL A 195 5.68 -1.83 12.59
N MET A 196 4.43 -2.05 12.20
CA MET A 196 3.86 -3.38 12.01
C MET A 196 3.40 -3.53 10.57
N ILE A 197 3.95 -4.52 9.86
CA ILE A 197 3.53 -4.89 8.51
C ILE A 197 2.66 -6.15 8.64
N VAL A 198 1.38 -6.02 8.33
CA VAL A 198 0.38 -7.09 8.42
C VAL A 198 0.10 -7.63 7.01
N SER A 199 0.15 -8.95 6.88
CA SER A 199 -0.32 -9.66 5.68
C SER A 199 -1.83 -9.83 5.78
N GLU A 200 -2.55 -9.41 4.75
CA GLU A 200 -4.01 -9.59 4.68
C GLU A 200 -4.35 -11.05 4.34
N ALA A 201 -3.56 -11.72 3.48
CA ALA A 201 -3.79 -13.13 3.16
C ALA A 201 -3.62 -14.05 4.37
N HIS A 202 -2.67 -13.74 5.27
CA HIS A 202 -2.39 -14.54 6.47
C HIS A 202 -3.02 -13.97 7.75
N GLN A 203 -3.62 -12.78 7.68
CA GLN A 203 -4.25 -12.08 8.82
C GLN A 203 -3.36 -11.96 10.07
N ARG A 204 -2.05 -11.78 9.87
CA ARG A 204 -1.08 -11.66 10.98
C ARG A 204 0.14 -10.80 10.61
N PRO A 205 0.90 -10.30 11.60
CA PRO A 205 2.13 -9.55 11.34
C PRO A 205 3.16 -10.39 10.56
N ALA A 206 3.54 -9.92 9.38
CA ALA A 206 4.61 -10.50 8.54
C ALA A 206 5.99 -10.02 8.98
N ALA A 207 6.09 -8.76 9.42
CA ALA A 207 7.31 -8.20 9.99
C ALA A 207 7.00 -7.10 11.01
N ARG A 208 7.95 -6.85 11.90
CA ARG A 208 7.97 -5.67 12.77
C ARG A 208 9.26 -4.89 12.53
N CYS A 209 9.14 -3.58 12.34
CA CYS A 209 10.31 -2.71 12.20
C CYS A 209 10.42 -1.77 13.40
N TYR A 210 11.64 -1.37 13.71
CA TYR A 210 11.96 -0.40 14.76
C TYR A 210 12.87 0.64 14.14
N GLU A 211 12.41 1.88 14.13
CA GLU A 211 13.06 2.99 13.45
C GLU A 211 13.51 4.03 14.47
N ASP A 212 14.79 4.38 14.44
CA ASP A 212 15.34 5.54 15.14
C ASP A 212 15.48 6.66 14.12
N ILE A 213 14.77 7.77 14.34
CA ILE A 213 14.67 8.89 13.39
C ILE A 213 15.18 10.14 14.07
N VAL A 214 16.02 10.89 13.37
CA VAL A 214 16.53 12.18 13.84
C VAL A 214 16.03 13.32 12.96
N THR A 215 15.86 14.49 13.58
CA THR A 215 15.61 15.74 12.87
C THR A 215 16.95 16.42 12.54
N TYR A 216 17.11 16.80 11.29
CA TYR A 216 18.33 17.38 10.76
C TYR A 216 18.03 18.73 10.11
N ASP A 217 18.80 19.75 10.47
CA ASP A 217 18.70 21.07 9.85
C ASP A 217 19.65 21.12 8.65
N TYR A 218 19.08 21.05 7.44
CA TYR A 218 19.83 21.09 6.19
C TYR A 218 20.44 22.45 5.89
N LYS A 219 19.93 23.54 6.50
CA LYS A 219 20.52 24.88 6.35
C LYS A 219 21.77 25.02 7.20
N GLN A 220 21.77 24.43 8.39
CA GLN A 220 22.91 24.47 9.31
C GLN A 220 23.87 23.29 9.15
N GLY A 221 23.51 22.26 8.37
CA GLY A 221 24.33 21.08 8.15
C GLY A 221 24.57 20.26 9.42
N ARG A 222 23.61 20.22 10.34
CA ARG A 222 23.73 19.50 11.62
C ARG A 222 22.40 18.97 12.13
N LYS A 223 22.46 17.99 13.03
CA LYS A 223 21.29 17.56 13.81
C LYS A 223 20.73 18.74 14.57
N THR A 224 19.41 18.83 14.68
CA THR A 224 18.79 19.81 15.57
C THR A 224 19.15 19.48 17.03
N GLN A 225 18.99 20.45 17.93
CA GLN A 225 19.14 20.19 19.36
C GLN A 225 17.89 19.52 19.95
N THR A 226 16.71 19.86 19.41
CA THR A 226 15.40 19.38 19.85
C THR A 226 14.50 19.17 18.64
N LEU A 227 13.51 18.28 18.77
CA LEU A 227 12.42 18.18 17.80
C LEU A 227 11.72 19.53 17.63
N PRO A 228 11.20 19.86 16.44
CA PRO A 228 10.38 21.04 16.22
C PRO A 228 9.17 21.10 17.17
N PRO A 229 8.79 22.28 17.70
CA PRO A 229 7.69 22.40 18.66
C PRO A 229 6.36 21.81 18.17
N PHE A 230 5.95 22.10 16.93
CA PHE A 230 4.71 21.56 16.35
C PHE A 230 4.68 20.02 16.35
N MET A 231 5.85 19.40 16.15
CA MET A 231 5.99 17.94 16.14
C MET A 231 5.90 17.38 17.56
N ILE A 232 6.54 18.03 18.53
CA ILE A 232 6.45 17.64 19.94
C ILE A 232 4.99 17.68 20.39
N ASP A 233 4.30 18.80 20.15
CA ASP A 233 2.92 18.98 20.59
C ASP A 233 2.00 17.94 19.98
N GLN A 234 2.14 17.67 18.68
CA GLN A 234 1.36 16.61 18.05
C GLN A 234 1.74 15.20 18.51
N PHE A 235 3.02 14.92 18.77
CA PHE A 235 3.44 13.62 19.30
C PHE A 235 2.84 13.34 20.69
N LYS A 236 2.68 14.37 21.53
CA LYS A 236 1.99 14.23 22.83
C LYS A 236 0.53 13.82 22.65
N VAL A 237 -0.17 14.46 21.70
CA VAL A 237 -1.57 14.14 21.37
C VAL A 237 -1.69 12.71 20.83
N ILE A 238 -0.85 12.36 19.84
CA ILE A 238 -0.82 11.02 19.23
C ILE A 238 -0.53 9.96 20.29
N TRP A 239 0.45 10.19 21.16
CA TRP A 239 0.78 9.25 22.24
C TRP A 239 -0.42 8.96 23.15
N LYS A 240 -1.14 10.00 23.57
CA LYS A 240 -2.35 9.84 24.40
C LYS A 240 -3.41 9.01 23.68
N LEU A 241 -3.67 9.31 22.41
CA LEU A 241 -4.65 8.58 21.59
C LEU A 241 -4.24 7.11 21.37
N GLN A 242 -2.95 6.84 21.17
CA GLN A 242 -2.43 5.48 21.04
C GLN A 242 -2.70 4.65 22.30
N GLU A 243 -2.40 5.20 23.49
CA GLU A 243 -2.59 4.48 24.75
C GLU A 243 -4.07 4.28 25.09
N GLU A 244 -4.93 5.24 24.75
CA GLU A 244 -6.38 5.09 24.86
C GLU A 244 -6.92 3.99 23.93
N ALA A 245 -6.55 4.04 22.64
CA ALA A 245 -6.95 3.03 21.67
C ALA A 245 -6.46 1.64 22.05
N LYS A 246 -5.22 1.52 22.53
CA LYS A 246 -4.65 0.27 23.04
C LYS A 246 -5.49 -0.30 24.17
N ARG A 247 -5.80 0.50 25.20
CA ARG A 247 -6.64 0.07 26.34
C ARG A 247 -8.01 -0.42 25.87
N LYS A 248 -8.67 0.34 24.98
CA LYS A 248 -9.97 -0.03 24.42
C LYS A 248 -9.92 -1.36 23.66
N CYS A 249 -8.95 -1.53 22.77
CA CYS A 249 -8.81 -2.77 22.00
C CYS A 249 -8.47 -3.96 22.89
N GLN A 250 -7.61 -3.78 23.91
CA GLN A 250 -7.29 -4.84 24.87
C GLN A 250 -8.53 -5.30 25.65
N GLN A 251 -9.37 -4.37 26.10
CA GLN A 251 -10.63 -4.73 26.74
C GLN A 251 -11.55 -5.52 25.81
N GLN A 252 -11.70 -5.08 24.56
CA GLN A 252 -12.53 -5.79 23.57
C GLN A 252 -12.00 -7.22 23.30
N ILE A 253 -10.68 -7.40 23.26
CA ILE A 253 -10.07 -8.72 23.12
C ILE A 253 -10.44 -9.59 24.33
N LEU A 254 -10.27 -9.10 25.56
CA LEU A 254 -10.62 -9.84 26.77
C LEU A 254 -12.11 -10.22 26.79
N ASP A 255 -13.00 -9.32 26.37
CA ASP A 255 -14.43 -9.61 26.30
C ASP A 255 -14.74 -10.72 25.29
N ILE A 256 -14.06 -10.72 24.14
CA ILE A 256 -14.18 -11.77 23.13
C ILE A 256 -13.65 -13.10 23.66
N GLU A 257 -12.46 -13.10 24.26
CA GLU A 257 -11.84 -14.29 24.85
C GLU A 257 -12.75 -14.91 25.92
N ASN A 258 -13.32 -14.10 26.82
CA ASN A 258 -14.27 -14.56 27.82
C ASN A 258 -15.53 -15.18 27.19
N ARG A 259 -16.09 -14.56 26.14
CA ARG A 259 -17.26 -15.10 25.44
C ARG A 259 -16.93 -16.42 24.74
N VAL A 260 -15.76 -16.54 24.12
CA VAL A 260 -15.28 -17.79 23.53
C VAL A 260 -15.14 -18.84 24.62
N ARG A 261 -14.55 -18.50 25.77
CA ARG A 261 -14.39 -19.44 26.89
C ARG A 261 -15.73 -19.96 27.42
N LEU A 262 -16.74 -19.10 27.53
CA LEU A 262 -18.10 -19.53 27.90
C LEU A 262 -18.71 -20.48 26.87
N LEU A 263 -18.45 -20.28 25.57
CA LEU A 263 -18.89 -21.21 24.53
C LEU A 263 -18.17 -22.56 24.64
N GLU A 264 -16.86 -22.57 24.90
CA GLU A 264 -16.07 -23.79 25.09
C GLU A 264 -16.61 -24.62 26.27
N LEU A 265 -16.78 -23.98 27.43
CA LEU A 265 -17.35 -24.59 28.64
C LEU A 265 -18.79 -25.07 28.43
N GLY A 266 -19.55 -24.45 27.52
CA GLY A 266 -20.90 -24.88 27.15
C GLY A 266 -20.96 -25.97 26.07
N SER A 267 -19.83 -26.30 25.42
CA SER A 267 -19.79 -27.19 24.25
C SER A 267 -18.89 -28.41 24.47
N TRP A 268 -17.60 -28.30 24.13
CA TRP A 268 -16.65 -29.41 24.12
C TRP A 268 -15.89 -29.57 25.44
N ASP A 269 -15.79 -28.51 26.25
CA ASP A 269 -15.07 -28.52 27.54
C ASP A 269 -16.01 -28.63 28.75
N ARG A 270 -17.17 -29.29 28.57
CA ARG A 270 -18.09 -29.64 29.66
C ARG A 270 -17.93 -31.09 30.08
N GLU A 271 -18.25 -31.39 31.33
CA GLU A 271 -18.25 -32.76 31.83
C GLU A 271 -19.22 -33.63 31.02
N GLY A 272 -18.73 -34.77 30.51
CA GLY A 272 -19.49 -35.68 29.66
C GLY A 272 -19.68 -35.21 28.21
N ALA A 273 -18.91 -34.22 27.73
CA ALA A 273 -18.89 -33.86 26.32
C ALA A 273 -18.42 -35.05 25.45
N VAL A 274 -19.15 -35.31 24.37
CA VAL A 274 -18.78 -36.29 23.33
C VAL A 274 -18.81 -35.54 22.01
N GLU A 275 -17.74 -35.69 21.22
CA GLU A 275 -17.63 -35.05 19.90
C GLU A 275 -18.66 -35.64 18.93
N ASP A 276 -19.56 -34.80 18.41
CA ASP A 276 -20.51 -35.21 17.38
C ASP A 276 -19.78 -35.26 16.03
N MET A 277 -19.44 -36.47 15.59
CA MET A 277 -18.76 -36.70 14.31
C MET A 277 -19.67 -36.53 13.08
N GLY A 278 -20.94 -36.15 13.28
CA GLY A 278 -21.93 -36.05 12.22
C GLY A 278 -22.31 -37.42 11.65
N SER A 279 -23.53 -37.54 11.13
CA SER A 279 -24.01 -38.76 10.48
C SER A 279 -23.50 -38.85 9.04
N ALA A 280 -22.18 -38.95 8.85
CA ALA A 280 -21.58 -39.38 7.59
C ALA A 280 -21.58 -40.93 7.50
N ALA A 281 -22.74 -41.55 7.69
CA ALA A 281 -22.94 -42.97 7.45
C ALA A 281 -24.25 -43.17 6.68
N LYS A 282 -24.11 -43.71 5.46
CA LYS A 282 -25.13 -44.15 4.50
C LYS A 282 -25.66 -43.10 3.53
N ARG A 283 -24.95 -42.92 2.41
CA ARG A 283 -25.54 -43.03 1.07
C ARG A 283 -24.64 -43.88 0.19
#